data_AF-G4SYU6-F1
#
_entry.id   AF-G4SYU6-F1
#
_cell.length_a   1.000
_cell.length_b   1.000
_cell.length_c   1.000
_cell.angle_alpha   90.00
_cell.angle_beta   90.00
_cell.angle_gamma   90.00
#
_symmetry.space_group_name_H-M   'P 1'
#
loop_
_entity.id
_entity.type
_entity.pdbx_description
1 polymer ?
#
loop_
_entity_poly.entity_id
_entity_poly.type
_entity_poly.pdbx_seq_one_letter_code
_entity_poly.pdbx_strand_id
1 'polypeptide(L)'
;MIANNKSITTFLFFTIASLIGLLSPIAYATKYTIYKMNELEISRLPPFCQVWARGDTEQTDQWVAKLKISNIHHLCKGLNHVNHANLRSYNNKDNTLGYHIKSGIGEFSYVLAHAKGQPFPLRSFVYLNRAKLHEISGDIIKSIEDYSFSIKSNPKYVKAYVGLIDLYIKIGDKEQAAITLKKGLHNAPKSNILLKKKKMLNM
;
A
#
# COMPACT_ATOMS: atom_id res chain seq x y z
N MET A 1 -45.21 84.42 -30.09
CA MET A 1 -44.24 84.42 -31.20
C MET A 1 -42.99 83.69 -30.76
N ILE A 2 -42.62 82.70 -31.57
CA ILE A 2 -41.27 82.14 -31.79
C ILE A 2 -40.68 81.22 -30.71
N ALA A 3 -40.53 79.97 -31.16
CA ALA A 3 -39.85 78.83 -30.55
C ALA A 3 -38.36 79.06 -30.33
N ASN A 4 -37.75 78.28 -29.43
CA ASN A 4 -36.60 77.51 -29.87
C ASN A 4 -36.33 76.23 -29.08
N ASN A 5 -35.95 75.24 -29.88
CA ASN A 5 -35.72 73.83 -29.65
C ASN A 5 -34.35 73.61 -28.96
N LYS A 6 -34.22 72.57 -28.11
CA LYS A 6 -33.08 71.65 -28.12
C LYS A 6 -33.26 70.51 -27.10
N SER A 7 -33.51 69.33 -27.66
CA SER A 7 -33.32 68.01 -27.06
C SER A 7 -31.88 67.84 -26.56
N ILE A 8 -31.71 67.47 -25.28
CA ILE A 8 -30.49 66.80 -24.82
C ILE A 8 -30.92 65.58 -23.99
N THR A 9 -30.83 64.43 -24.66
CA THR A 9 -30.86 63.08 -24.10
C THR A 9 -29.81 62.93 -23.00
N THR A 10 -30.24 62.72 -21.76
CA THR A 10 -29.33 62.33 -20.68
C THR A 10 -29.38 60.81 -20.55
N PHE A 11 -28.30 60.15 -20.95
CA PHE A 11 -28.11 58.72 -20.77
C PHE A 11 -27.99 58.39 -19.27
N LEU A 12 -28.90 57.57 -18.74
CA LEU A 12 -28.72 56.89 -17.46
C LEU A 12 -27.58 55.88 -17.62
N PHE A 13 -26.42 56.16 -17.00
CA PHE A 13 -25.39 55.16 -16.77
C PHE A 13 -25.86 54.22 -15.65
N PHE A 14 -26.47 53.09 -16.02
CA PHE A 14 -26.57 51.94 -15.11
C PHE A 14 -25.20 51.26 -15.06
N THR A 15 -24.44 51.52 -14.01
CA THR A 15 -23.30 50.67 -13.65
C THR A 15 -23.84 49.36 -13.09
N ILE A 16 -24.02 48.37 -13.96
CA ILE A 16 -24.20 46.98 -13.52
C ILE A 16 -22.85 46.53 -12.96
N ALA A 17 -22.68 46.66 -11.64
CA ALA A 17 -21.60 46.00 -10.94
C ALA A 17 -21.80 44.50 -11.09
N SER A 18 -21.09 43.88 -12.03
CA SER A 18 -21.06 42.43 -12.18
C SER A 18 -20.38 41.86 -10.95
N LEU A 19 -21.17 41.48 -9.96
CA LEU A 19 -20.74 40.64 -8.85
C LEU A 19 -20.49 39.23 -9.42
N ILE A 20 -19.39 39.07 -10.14
CA ILE A 20 -18.86 37.75 -10.49
C ILE A 20 -18.33 37.20 -9.16
N GLY A 21 -19.22 36.56 -8.40
CA GLY A 21 -18.84 35.76 -7.26
C GLY A 21 -17.85 34.71 -7.75
N LEU A 22 -16.59 34.89 -7.37
CA LEU A 22 -15.57 33.87 -7.48
C LEU A 22 -15.98 32.72 -6.56
N LEU A 23 -16.86 31.85 -7.04
CA LEU A 23 -16.99 30.49 -6.53
C LEU A 23 -15.72 29.77 -6.98
N SER A 24 -14.63 29.98 -6.24
CA SER A 24 -13.52 29.04 -6.28
C SER A 24 -14.11 27.67 -5.98
N PRO A 25 -13.86 26.64 -6.82
CA PRO A 25 -14.25 25.29 -6.45
C PRO A 25 -13.57 25.01 -5.11
N ILE A 26 -14.36 24.80 -4.06
CA ILE A 26 -13.84 24.27 -2.80
C ILE A 26 -13.29 22.90 -3.17
N ALA A 27 -12.00 22.83 -3.46
CA ALA A 27 -11.29 21.58 -3.57
C ALA A 27 -11.32 20.99 -2.16
N TYR A 28 -12.30 20.12 -1.90
CA TYR A 28 -12.32 19.34 -0.67
C TYR A 28 -11.03 18.55 -0.66
N ALA A 29 -10.09 18.94 0.21
CA ALA A 29 -8.91 18.14 0.48
C ALA A 29 -9.40 16.79 0.99
N THR A 30 -9.35 15.76 0.14
CA THR A 30 -9.71 14.41 0.56
C THR A 30 -8.73 14.01 1.65
N LYS A 31 -9.24 13.52 2.79
CA LYS A 31 -8.45 13.03 3.95
C LYS A 31 -7.32 12.08 3.54
N TYR A 32 -7.48 11.40 2.41
CA TYR A 32 -6.50 10.52 1.79
C TYR A 32 -6.12 11.01 0.39
N THR A 33 -4.82 10.93 0.05
CA THR A 33 -4.38 11.12 -1.34
C THR A 33 -4.86 9.96 -2.19
N ILE A 34 -5.63 10.24 -3.25
CA ILE A 34 -6.11 9.20 -4.17
C ILE A 34 -5.02 8.95 -5.22
N TYR A 35 -4.38 7.79 -5.14
CA TYR A 35 -3.50 7.27 -6.17
C TYR A 35 -4.34 6.51 -7.19
N LYS A 36 -4.28 6.90 -8.46
CA LYS A 36 -5.13 6.33 -9.51
C LYS A 36 -4.70 4.89 -9.81
N MET A 37 -5.60 3.96 -9.54
CA MET A 37 -5.50 2.54 -9.91
C MET A 37 -6.64 2.21 -10.87
N ASN A 38 -6.41 1.33 -11.84
CA ASN A 38 -7.48 0.76 -12.65
C ASN A 38 -8.20 -0.38 -11.90
N GLU A 39 -9.40 -0.77 -12.33
CA GLU A 39 -10.19 -1.79 -11.63
C GLU A 39 -9.49 -3.16 -11.50
N LEU A 40 -8.64 -3.53 -12.46
CA LEU A 40 -7.88 -4.76 -12.38
C LEU A 40 -6.80 -4.70 -11.29
N GLU A 41 -6.14 -3.55 -11.11
CA GLU A 41 -5.23 -3.33 -9.99
C GLU A 41 -5.98 -3.37 -8.66
N ILE A 42 -7.12 -2.69 -8.58
CA ILE A 42 -7.96 -2.62 -7.37
C ILE A 42 -8.42 -4.03 -6.97
N SER A 43 -8.97 -4.82 -7.89
CA SER A 43 -9.47 -6.18 -7.61
C SER A 43 -8.41 -7.14 -7.06
N ARG A 44 -7.11 -6.87 -7.27
CA ARG A 44 -5.98 -7.66 -6.75
C ARG A 44 -5.53 -7.24 -5.35
N LEU A 45 -6.13 -6.19 -4.78
CA LEU A 45 -5.84 -5.71 -3.43
C LEU A 45 -6.76 -6.35 -2.38
N PRO A 46 -6.36 -6.38 -1.11
CA PRO A 46 -7.25 -6.78 -0.02
C PRO A 46 -8.48 -5.86 0.08
N PRO A 47 -9.64 -6.34 0.58
CA PRO A 47 -10.90 -5.58 0.60
C PRO A 47 -10.78 -4.15 1.16
N PHE A 48 -10.04 -3.96 2.27
CA PHE A 48 -9.85 -2.63 2.86
C PHE A 48 -9.13 -1.65 1.92
N CYS A 49 -8.20 -2.15 1.08
CA CYS A 49 -7.55 -1.32 0.07
C CYS A 49 -8.43 -1.09 -1.16
N GLN A 50 -9.35 -2.01 -1.46
CA GLN A 50 -10.30 -1.82 -2.55
C GLN A 50 -11.26 -0.66 -2.25
N VAL A 51 -11.79 -0.65 -1.03
CA VAL A 51 -12.62 0.43 -0.50
C VAL A 51 -11.88 1.77 -0.58
N TRP A 52 -10.65 1.81 -0.03
CA TRP A 52 -9.82 3.02 -0.07
C TRP A 52 -9.52 3.49 -1.51
N ALA A 53 -9.15 2.58 -2.41
CA ALA A 53 -8.80 2.93 -3.78
C ALA A 53 -9.98 3.46 -4.61
N ARG A 54 -11.22 3.06 -4.26
CA ARG A 54 -12.46 3.59 -4.86
C ARG A 54 -12.93 4.91 -4.25
N GLY A 55 -12.24 5.42 -3.23
CA GLY A 55 -12.54 6.72 -2.63
C GLY A 55 -13.69 6.72 -1.62
N ASP A 56 -14.13 5.54 -1.15
CA ASP A 56 -15.15 5.46 -0.10
C ASP A 56 -14.51 5.78 1.26
N THR A 57 -14.61 7.05 1.67
CA THR A 57 -13.96 7.57 2.88
C THR A 57 -14.57 7.01 4.16
N GLU A 58 -15.88 6.79 4.21
CA GLU A 58 -16.58 6.30 5.38
C GLU A 58 -16.18 4.85 5.69
N GLN A 59 -16.28 3.96 4.71
CA GLN A 59 -15.85 2.58 4.90
C GLN A 59 -14.33 2.49 5.11
N THR A 60 -13.54 3.38 4.50
CA THR A 60 -12.10 3.47 4.77
C THR A 60 -11.84 3.78 6.25
N ASP A 61 -12.56 4.74 6.84
CA ASP A 61 -12.42 5.10 8.25
C ASP A 61 -12.79 3.93 9.18
N GLN A 62 -13.83 3.18 8.83
CA GLN A 62 -14.20 1.96 9.55
C GLN A 62 -13.07 0.91 9.51
N TRP A 63 -12.45 0.69 8.35
CA TRP A 63 -11.31 -0.21 8.21
C TRP A 63 -10.07 0.27 8.97
N VAL A 64 -9.77 1.58 8.92
CA VAL A 64 -8.66 2.20 9.65
C VAL A 64 -8.81 1.99 11.15
N ALA A 65 -10.01 2.21 11.70
CA ALA A 65 -10.29 1.98 13.11
C ALA A 65 -10.16 0.49 13.47
N LYS A 66 -10.79 -0.39 12.68
CA LYS A 66 -10.77 -1.85 12.89
C LYS A 66 -9.36 -2.44 12.87
N LEU A 67 -8.54 -2.01 11.92
CA LEU A 67 -7.20 -2.55 11.69
C LEU A 67 -6.09 -1.76 12.39
N LYS A 68 -6.44 -0.63 13.01
CA LYS A 68 -5.50 0.30 13.67
C LYS A 68 -4.36 0.72 12.74
N ILE A 69 -4.71 1.20 11.54
CA ILE A 69 -3.74 1.61 10.49
C ILE A 69 -3.84 3.12 10.26
N SER A 70 -2.86 3.89 10.75
CA SER A 70 -2.84 5.35 10.55
C SER A 70 -2.56 5.79 9.10
N ASN A 71 -1.86 4.95 8.33
CA ASN A 71 -1.36 5.30 6.99
C ASN A 71 -1.82 4.31 5.92
N ILE A 72 -3.15 4.11 5.82
CA ILE A 72 -3.75 3.13 4.90
C ILE A 72 -3.35 3.34 3.44
N HIS A 73 -3.23 4.59 2.99
CA HIS A 73 -2.86 4.89 1.61
C HIS A 73 -1.44 4.42 1.28
N HIS A 74 -0.47 4.60 2.19
CA HIS A 74 0.89 4.08 2.01
C HIS A 74 0.89 2.55 1.96
N LEU A 75 0.14 1.90 2.87
CA LEU A 75 0.00 0.45 2.86
C LEU A 75 -0.56 -0.06 1.52
N CYS A 76 -1.64 0.54 1.03
CA CYS A 76 -2.30 0.11 -0.19
C CYS A 76 -1.50 0.41 -1.45
N LYS A 77 -0.81 1.55 -1.54
CA LYS A 77 0.17 1.83 -2.60
C LYS A 77 1.28 0.78 -2.61
N GLY A 78 1.86 0.48 -1.44
CA GLY A 78 2.89 -0.54 -1.30
C GLY A 78 2.44 -1.92 -1.79
N LEU A 79 1.22 -2.34 -1.46
CA LEU A 79 0.65 -3.61 -1.95
C LEU A 79 0.43 -3.61 -3.47
N ASN A 80 0.01 -2.49 -4.05
CA ASN A 80 -0.11 -2.41 -5.51
C ASN A 80 1.26 -2.54 -6.18
N HIS A 81 2.29 -1.90 -5.63
CA HIS A 81 3.67 -2.06 -6.10
C HIS A 81 4.18 -3.51 -5.99
N VAL A 82 3.80 -4.26 -4.95
CA VAL A 82 4.09 -5.71 -4.85
C VAL A 82 3.44 -6.49 -5.99
N ASN A 83 2.16 -6.23 -6.27
CA ASN A 83 1.44 -6.89 -7.38
C ASN A 83 2.15 -6.62 -8.71
N HIS A 84 2.53 -5.37 -8.96
CA HIS A 84 3.27 -4.96 -10.14
C HIS A 84 4.65 -5.61 -10.26
N ALA A 85 5.41 -5.69 -9.16
CA ALA A 85 6.73 -6.32 -9.14
C ALA A 85 6.64 -7.83 -9.40
N ASN A 86 5.66 -8.52 -8.81
CA ASN A 86 5.45 -9.95 -9.03
C ASN A 86 5.10 -10.28 -10.49
N LEU A 87 4.20 -9.49 -11.10
CA LEU A 87 3.80 -9.70 -12.50
C LEU A 87 4.94 -9.43 -13.48
N ARG A 88 5.79 -8.44 -13.20
CA ARG A 88 6.88 -8.03 -14.09
C ARG A 88 8.16 -8.82 -13.91
N SER A 89 8.42 -9.36 -12.73
CA SER A 89 9.52 -10.32 -12.52
C SER A 89 9.40 -11.53 -13.46
N TYR A 90 8.21 -11.82 -13.99
CA TYR A 90 7.95 -12.88 -14.95
C TYR A 90 8.05 -12.41 -16.42
N ASN A 91 7.72 -11.14 -16.69
CA ASN A 91 7.70 -10.56 -18.04
C ASN A 91 8.91 -9.65 -18.25
N ASN A 92 9.98 -10.20 -18.83
CA ASN A 92 11.31 -9.60 -19.08
C ASN A 92 11.34 -8.37 -20.04
N LYS A 93 10.21 -7.67 -20.25
CA LYS A 93 10.07 -6.60 -21.25
C LYS A 93 9.72 -5.22 -20.67
N ASP A 94 9.60 -5.08 -19.36
CA ASP A 94 9.19 -3.81 -18.72
C ASP A 94 10.29 -3.24 -17.81
N ASN A 95 10.77 -2.04 -18.14
CA ASN A 95 11.82 -1.31 -17.41
C ASN A 95 11.34 -0.69 -16.08
N THR A 96 10.07 -0.86 -15.70
CA THR A 96 9.48 -0.30 -14.48
C THR A 96 9.62 -1.19 -13.24
N LEU A 97 10.19 -2.39 -13.35
CA LEU A 97 10.36 -3.30 -12.19
C LEU A 97 11.10 -2.62 -11.03
N GLY A 98 12.23 -1.96 -11.31
CA GLY A 98 13.00 -1.23 -10.31
C GLY A 98 12.21 -0.10 -9.65
N TYR A 99 11.36 0.59 -10.42
CA TYR A 99 10.47 1.63 -9.89
C TYR A 99 9.46 1.05 -8.89
N HIS A 100 8.80 -0.07 -9.22
CA HIS A 100 7.82 -0.68 -8.32
C HIS A 100 8.48 -1.24 -7.06
N ILE A 101 9.66 -1.87 -7.18
CA ILE A 101 10.43 -2.34 -6.02
C ILE A 101 10.78 -1.16 -5.10
N LYS A 102 11.42 -0.11 -5.64
CA LYS A 102 11.85 1.04 -4.84
C LYS A 102 10.68 1.75 -4.17
N SER A 103 9.61 1.99 -4.92
CA SER A 103 8.41 2.67 -4.41
C SER A 103 7.74 1.83 -3.33
N GLY A 104 7.50 0.54 -3.57
CA GLY A 104 6.87 -0.34 -2.58
C GLY A 104 7.68 -0.48 -1.29
N ILE A 105 9.02 -0.56 -1.38
CA ILE A 105 9.89 -0.55 -0.20
C ILE A 105 9.75 0.76 0.58
N GLY A 106 9.72 1.91 -0.11
CA GLY A 106 9.51 3.22 0.50
C GLY A 106 8.17 3.31 1.23
N GLU A 107 7.10 2.88 0.56
CA GLU A 107 5.74 2.87 1.11
C GLU A 107 5.64 2.04 2.40
N PHE A 108 6.18 0.81 2.40
CA PHE A 108 6.18 -0.02 3.62
C PHE A 108 7.09 0.52 4.72
N SER A 109 8.23 1.13 4.36
CA SER A 109 9.13 1.74 5.33
C SER A 109 8.47 2.93 6.02
N TYR A 110 7.71 3.73 5.28
CA TYR A 110 6.92 4.82 5.84
C TYR A 110 5.88 4.28 6.84
N VAL A 111 5.11 3.26 6.46
CA VAL A 111 4.12 2.63 7.35
C VAL A 111 4.77 2.13 8.65
N LEU A 112 5.92 1.44 8.55
CA LEU A 112 6.61 0.89 9.72
C LEU A 112 7.16 1.99 10.65
N ALA A 113 7.72 3.06 10.08
CA ALA A 113 8.27 4.19 10.83
C ALA A 113 7.18 4.93 11.62
N HIS A 114 6.01 5.14 11.00
CA HIS A 114 4.89 5.86 11.60
C HIS A 114 3.95 4.97 12.44
N ALA A 115 4.28 3.68 12.58
CA ALA A 115 3.60 2.75 13.48
C ALA A 115 4.37 2.52 14.79
N LYS A 116 5.52 3.18 15.02
CA LYS A 116 6.35 2.95 16.21
C LYS A 116 5.62 3.38 17.48
N GLY A 117 5.64 2.53 18.51
CA GLY A 117 5.00 2.81 19.81
C GLY A 117 3.48 2.59 19.85
N GLN A 118 2.86 2.14 18.76
CA GLN A 118 1.42 1.87 18.70
C GLN A 118 1.14 0.39 18.39
N PRO A 119 0.04 -0.19 18.92
CA PRO A 119 -0.44 -1.50 18.49
C PRO A 119 -0.73 -1.50 16.99
N PHE A 120 0.05 -2.27 16.22
CA PHE A 120 -0.09 -2.36 14.78
C PHE A 120 -0.30 -3.82 14.36
N PRO A 121 -1.56 -4.31 14.30
CA PRO A 121 -1.88 -5.71 13.98
C PRO A 121 -1.31 -6.20 12.65
N LEU A 122 -1.10 -5.29 11.69
CA LEU A 122 -0.54 -5.64 10.38
C LEU A 122 0.98 -5.54 10.30
N ARG A 123 1.71 -5.33 11.42
CA ARG A 123 3.17 -5.20 11.41
C ARG A 123 3.86 -6.37 10.71
N SER A 124 3.47 -7.60 11.04
CA SER A 124 3.99 -8.79 10.37
C SER A 124 3.64 -8.85 8.89
N PHE A 125 2.43 -8.43 8.52
CA PHE A 125 2.01 -8.37 7.12
C PHE A 125 2.82 -7.33 6.32
N VAL A 126 3.14 -6.18 6.91
CA VAL A 126 3.96 -5.15 6.25
C VAL A 126 5.40 -5.61 6.06
N TYR A 127 6.04 -6.11 7.12
CA TYR A 127 7.39 -6.68 7.01
C TYR A 127 7.45 -7.81 5.97
N LEU A 128 6.47 -8.71 5.95
CA LEU A 128 6.39 -9.79 4.96
C LEU A 128 6.40 -9.25 3.52
N ASN A 129 5.60 -8.22 3.24
CA ASN A 129 5.52 -7.69 1.87
C ASN A 129 6.75 -6.89 1.48
N ARG A 130 7.40 -6.19 2.42
CA ARG A 130 8.68 -5.51 2.17
C ARG A 130 9.81 -6.53 1.94
N ALA A 131 9.83 -7.64 2.69
CA ALA A 131 10.75 -8.75 2.49
C ALA A 131 10.68 -9.31 1.06
N LYS A 132 9.47 -9.48 0.52
CA LYS A 132 9.27 -9.94 -0.86
C LYS A 132 9.85 -8.98 -1.90
N LEU A 133 9.72 -7.67 -1.69
CA LEU A 133 10.33 -6.69 -2.60
C LEU A 133 11.86 -6.74 -2.54
N HIS A 134 12.44 -6.88 -1.34
CA HIS A 134 13.88 -7.11 -1.18
C HIS A 134 14.33 -8.43 -1.83
N GLU A 135 13.52 -9.48 -1.76
CA GLU A 135 13.80 -10.75 -2.43
C GLU A 135 13.81 -10.59 -3.96
N ILE A 136 12.81 -9.91 -4.53
CA ILE A 136 12.74 -9.64 -5.97
C ILE A 136 13.89 -8.75 -6.41
N SER A 137 14.33 -7.81 -5.57
CA SER A 137 15.48 -6.94 -5.85
C SER A 137 16.84 -7.63 -5.71
N GLY A 138 16.88 -8.86 -5.21
CA GLY A 138 18.12 -9.57 -4.88
C GLY A 138 18.81 -9.10 -3.58
N ASP A 139 18.18 -8.22 -2.79
CA ASP A 139 18.71 -7.79 -1.49
C ASP A 139 18.35 -8.84 -0.42
N ILE A 140 19.04 -9.99 -0.49
CA ILE A 140 18.76 -11.18 0.32
C ILE A 140 18.87 -10.87 1.82
N ILE A 141 19.87 -10.08 2.23
CA ILE A 141 20.10 -9.75 3.63
C ILE A 141 18.90 -8.99 4.21
N LYS A 142 18.44 -7.92 3.55
CA LYS A 142 17.27 -7.17 4.03
C LYS A 142 15.98 -8.00 3.96
N SER A 143 15.88 -8.90 2.99
CA SER A 143 14.74 -9.83 2.91
C SER A 143 14.68 -10.76 4.14
N ILE A 144 15.81 -11.37 4.52
CA ILE A 144 15.92 -12.21 5.74
C ILE A 144 15.58 -11.40 7.00
N GLU A 145 16.11 -10.18 7.11
CA GLU A 145 15.81 -9.30 8.24
C GLU A 145 14.31 -9.00 8.35
N ASP A 146 13.66 -8.62 7.25
CA ASP A 146 12.23 -8.30 7.25
C ASP A 146 11.36 -9.53 7.54
N TYR A 147 11.66 -10.70 6.97
CA TYR A 147 10.97 -11.93 7.36
C TYR A 147 11.15 -12.23 8.85
N SER A 148 12.35 -12.04 9.40
CA SER A 148 12.65 -12.24 10.81
C SER A 148 11.89 -11.25 11.71
N PHE A 149 11.80 -9.98 11.32
CA PHE A 149 10.98 -8.99 12.02
C PHE A 149 9.49 -9.29 11.93
N SER A 150 9.02 -9.83 10.80
CA SER A 150 7.65 -10.29 10.65
C SER A 150 7.30 -11.40 11.64
N ILE A 151 8.18 -12.40 11.75
CA ILE A 151 8.07 -13.51 12.72
C ILE A 151 8.13 -12.99 14.16
N LYS A 152 9.07 -12.09 14.48
CA LYS A 152 9.18 -11.50 15.82
C LYS A 152 7.93 -10.73 16.22
N SER A 153 7.32 -10.02 15.26
CA SER A 153 6.11 -9.23 15.50
C SER A 153 4.86 -10.10 15.73
N ASN A 154 4.80 -11.27 15.10
CA ASN A 154 3.75 -12.26 15.32
C ASN A 154 4.30 -13.68 15.08
N PRO A 155 4.68 -14.41 16.14
CA PRO A 155 5.23 -15.75 16.01
C PRO A 155 4.26 -16.78 15.41
N LYS A 156 2.96 -16.50 15.37
CA LYS A 156 1.97 -17.38 14.73
C LYS A 156 1.74 -17.06 13.24
N TYR A 157 2.45 -16.07 12.69
CA TYR A 157 2.27 -15.63 11.31
C TYR A 157 3.00 -16.54 10.32
N VAL A 158 2.38 -17.70 10.04
CA VAL A 158 2.92 -18.79 9.21
C VAL A 158 3.52 -18.33 7.87
N LYS A 159 2.90 -17.34 7.21
CA LYS A 159 3.37 -16.86 5.89
C LYS A 159 4.81 -16.33 5.92
N ALA A 160 5.25 -15.75 7.03
CA ALA A 160 6.62 -15.25 7.17
C ALA A 160 7.64 -16.38 7.33
N TYR A 161 7.31 -17.44 8.07
CA TYR A 161 8.13 -18.64 8.12
C TYR A 161 8.27 -19.28 6.74
N VAL A 162 7.16 -19.41 6.01
CA VAL A 162 7.17 -19.99 4.66
C VAL A 162 8.07 -19.20 3.72
N GLY A 163 7.92 -17.86 3.70
CA GLY A 163 8.77 -17.01 2.86
C GLY A 163 10.25 -17.10 3.21
N LEU A 164 10.59 -17.13 4.51
CA LEU A 164 11.99 -17.26 4.94
C LEU A 164 12.58 -18.64 4.63
N ILE A 165 11.80 -19.71 4.80
CA ILE A 165 12.21 -21.08 4.42
C ILE A 165 12.48 -21.14 2.92
N ASP A 166 11.58 -20.58 2.10
CA ASP A 166 11.71 -20.60 0.66
C ASP A 166 12.91 -19.77 0.18
N LEU A 167 13.17 -18.63 0.84
CA LEU A 167 14.36 -17.82 0.60
C LEU A 167 15.64 -18.59 0.93
N TYR A 168 15.71 -19.25 2.09
CA TYR A 168 16.88 -20.05 2.47
C TYR A 168 17.12 -21.22 1.51
N ILE A 169 16.06 -21.92 1.09
CA ILE A 169 16.17 -22.96 0.05
C ILE A 169 16.70 -22.38 -1.25
N LYS A 170 16.18 -21.21 -1.69
CA LYS A 170 16.59 -20.54 -2.92
C LYS A 170 18.08 -20.17 -2.93
N ILE A 171 18.64 -19.79 -1.79
CA ILE A 171 20.07 -19.46 -1.66
C ILE A 171 20.94 -20.66 -1.27
N GLY A 172 20.38 -21.86 -1.19
CA GLY A 172 21.11 -23.11 -0.89
C GLY A 172 21.34 -23.39 0.59
N ASP A 173 20.87 -22.54 1.50
CA ASP A 173 21.03 -22.68 2.95
C ASP A 173 19.93 -23.57 3.55
N LYS A 174 20.02 -24.88 3.28
CA LYS A 174 19.04 -25.85 3.78
C LYS A 174 19.04 -25.99 5.30
N GLU A 175 20.17 -25.71 5.94
CA GLU A 175 20.28 -25.76 7.40
C GLU A 175 19.39 -24.69 8.04
N GLN A 176 19.50 -23.44 7.59
CA GLN A 176 18.65 -22.37 8.12
C GLN A 176 17.18 -22.54 7.73
N ALA A 177 16.90 -23.14 6.57
CA ALA A 177 15.54 -23.54 6.21
C ALA A 177 14.95 -24.54 7.22
N ALA A 178 15.71 -25.57 7.60
CA ALA A 178 15.32 -26.59 8.58
C ALA A 178 15.10 -25.99 9.99
N ILE A 179 16.01 -25.12 10.44
CA ILE A 179 15.89 -24.40 11.72
C ILE A 179 14.62 -23.54 11.74
N THR A 180 14.39 -22.77 10.66
CA THR A 180 13.23 -21.90 10.52
C THR A 180 11.93 -22.70 10.52
N LEU A 181 11.90 -23.84 9.81
CA LEU A 181 10.76 -24.74 9.79
C LEU A 181 10.44 -25.31 11.18
N LYS A 182 11.46 -25.78 11.92
CA LYS A 182 11.28 -26.29 13.29
C LYS A 182 10.67 -25.21 14.19
N LYS A 183 11.18 -23.98 14.10
CA LYS A 183 10.62 -22.82 14.84
C LYS A 183 9.18 -22.51 14.41
N GLY A 184 8.87 -22.58 13.12
CA GLY A 184 7.53 -22.38 12.59
C GLY A 184 6.54 -23.40 13.10
N LEU A 185 6.88 -24.68 13.06
CA LEU A 185 6.04 -25.77 13.58
C LEU A 185 5.91 -25.72 15.10
N HIS A 186 6.93 -25.26 15.83
CA HIS A 186 6.78 -25.01 17.26
C HIS A 186 5.70 -23.96 17.55
N ASN A 187 5.66 -22.86 16.80
CA ASN A 187 4.69 -21.77 17.02
C ASN A 187 3.31 -22.04 16.39
N ALA A 188 3.24 -22.88 15.35
CA ALA A 188 2.03 -23.24 14.63
C ALA A 188 2.01 -24.73 14.26
N PRO A 189 1.89 -25.64 15.24
CA PRO A 189 2.09 -27.08 15.06
C PRO A 189 1.10 -27.76 14.11
N LYS A 190 -0.10 -27.18 13.97
CA LYS A 190 -1.16 -27.69 13.08
C LYS A 190 -1.17 -27.01 11.70
N SER A 191 -0.13 -26.26 11.35
CA SER A 191 -0.05 -25.57 10.05
C SER A 191 0.19 -26.56 8.91
N ASN A 192 -0.85 -26.84 8.12
CA ASN A 192 -0.77 -27.71 6.93
C ASN A 192 0.34 -27.29 5.96
N ILE A 193 0.55 -25.98 5.78
CA ILE A 193 1.58 -25.46 4.87
C ILE A 193 2.98 -25.79 5.40
N LEU A 194 3.23 -25.62 6.70
CA LEU A 194 4.53 -25.96 7.29
C LEU A 194 4.76 -27.48 7.32
N LEU A 195 3.72 -28.27 7.61
CA LEU A 195 3.80 -29.73 7.52
C LEU A 195 4.12 -30.20 6.09
N LYS A 196 3.62 -29.51 5.06
CA LYS A 196 4.01 -29.77 3.66
C LYS A 196 5.48 -29.42 3.41
N LYS A 197 5.97 -28.27 3.89
CA LYS A 197 7.40 -27.89 3.79
C LYS A 197 8.32 -28.90 4.50
N LYS A 198 7.88 -29.43 5.65
CA LYS A 198 8.59 -30.50 6.38
C LYS A 198 8.83 -31.73 5.51
N LYS A 199 7.78 -32.23 4.86
CA LYS A 199 7.89 -33.35 3.92
C LYS A 199 8.84 -33.04 2.76
N MET A 200 8.80 -31.82 2.20
CA MET A 200 9.68 -31.41 1.10
C MET A 200 11.16 -31.35 1.49
N LEU A 201 11.47 -31.05 2.75
CA LEU A 201 12.83 -31.00 3.28
C LEU A 201 13.33 -32.35 3.80
N ASN A 202 12.54 -33.42 3.67
CA ASN A 202 12.83 -34.76 4.20
C ASN A 202 13.12 -34.78 5.71
N MET A 203 12.34 -33.99 6.47
CA MET A 203 12.45 -33.85 7.94
C MET A 203 11.25 -34.45 8.68
#